data_AF-A0A8J8AEI3-F1
#
_entry.id   AF-A0A8J8AEI3-F1
#
_cell.length_a   1.000
_cell.length_b   1.000
_cell.length_c   1.000
_cell.angle_alpha   90.00
_cell.angle_beta   90.00
_cell.angle_gamma   90.00
#
_symmetry.space_group_name_H-M   'P 1'
#
loop_
_entity.id
_entity.type
_entity.pdbx_description
1 polymer ?
#
loop_
_entity_poly.entity_id
_entity_poly.type
_entity_poly.pdbx_seq_one_letter_code
_entity_poly.pdbx_strand_id
1 'polypeptide(L)'
;MGQRIVDPKTGRVVQLPKVFRNEKELREFLDEVVKRALKDPDYQEKFFKNGAPNRKFGIPVNLKKLGMHVDGIDVVQLEFKFEGGRFVLKTAYPTKGSAVWEYNKYLGWRVKR
;
A
#
# COMPACT_ATOMS: atom_id res chain seq x y z
N MET A 1 10.21 4.68 -17.76
CA MET A 1 10.26 5.87 -16.86
C MET A 1 8.97 5.94 -16.07
N GLY A 2 8.99 6.41 -14.82
CA GLY A 2 7.80 6.46 -13.98
C GLY A 2 6.91 7.66 -14.29
N GLN A 3 5.94 7.94 -13.42
CA GLN A 3 5.06 9.10 -13.59
C GLN A 3 5.83 10.41 -13.37
N ARG A 4 5.51 11.45 -14.15
CA ARG A 4 6.01 12.82 -13.92
C ARG A 4 4.92 13.63 -13.24
N ILE A 5 5.30 14.38 -12.20
CA ILE A 5 4.39 15.26 -11.48
C ILE A 5 5.00 16.65 -11.42
N VAL A 6 4.16 17.68 -11.51
CA VAL A 6 4.59 19.07 -11.34
C VAL A 6 4.43 19.44 -9.87
N ASP A 7 5.48 19.97 -9.25
CA ASP A 7 5.40 20.56 -7.92
C ASP A 7 4.57 21.85 -8.00
N PRO A 8 3.42 21.95 -7.31
CA PRO A 8 2.51 23.07 -7.49
C PRO A 8 3.05 24.39 -6.93
N LYS A 9 4.09 24.36 -6.09
CA LYS A 9 4.67 25.57 -5.47
C LYS A 9 5.83 26.11 -6.28
N THR A 10 6.64 25.23 -6.86
CA THR A 10 7.89 25.59 -7.56
C THR A 10 7.80 25.44 -9.08
N GLY A 11 6.75 24.79 -9.60
CA GLY A 11 6.61 24.44 -11.01
C GLY A 11 7.58 23.35 -11.50
N ARG A 12 8.39 22.79 -10.59
CA ARG A 12 9.42 21.80 -10.94
C ARG A 12 8.79 20.47 -11.32
N VAL A 13 9.24 19.86 -12.41
CA VAL A 13 8.86 18.49 -12.78
C VAL A 13 9.67 17.51 -11.94
N VAL A 14 8.97 16.70 -11.15
CA VAL A 14 9.50 15.59 -10.37
C VAL A 14 9.20 14.28 -11.10
N GLN A 15 10.25 13.51 -11.37
CA GLN A 15 10.14 12.19 -11.98
C GLN A 15 10.04 11.14 -10.87
N LEU A 16 8.88 10.50 -10.74
CA LEU A 16 8.71 9.38 -9.82
C LEU A 16 9.43 8.13 -10.35
N PRO A 17 9.94 7.27 -9.45
CA PRO A 17 10.48 5.97 -9.82
C PRO A 17 9.38 5.08 -10.42
N LYS A 18 9.77 4.24 -11.39
CA LYS A 18 8.90 3.21 -11.94
C LYS A 18 9.18 1.91 -11.19
N VAL A 19 8.23 1.48 -10.35
CA VAL A 19 8.35 0.22 -9.58
C VAL A 19 7.92 -0.97 -10.43
N PHE A 20 6.73 -0.90 -11.04
CA PHE A 20 6.19 -1.97 -11.88
C PHE A 20 6.32 -1.65 -13.36
N ARG A 21 6.64 -2.64 -14.19
CA ARG A 21 6.79 -2.51 -15.65
C ARG A 21 5.46 -2.32 -16.34
N ASN A 22 4.42 -3.01 -15.88
CA ASN A 22 3.07 -3.04 -16.44
C ASN A 22 2.01 -3.33 -15.36
N GLU A 23 0.73 -3.23 -15.73
CA GLU A 23 -0.40 -3.50 -14.83
C GLU A 23 -0.46 -4.96 -14.36
N LYS A 24 -0.03 -5.91 -15.20
CA LYS A 24 0.00 -7.33 -14.86
C LYS A 24 0.92 -7.60 -13.67
N GLU A 25 2.12 -7.03 -13.66
CA GLU A 25 3.09 -7.16 -12.57
C GLU A 25 2.58 -6.52 -11.28
N LEU A 26 1.94 -5.35 -11.38
CA LEU A 26 1.27 -4.72 -10.23
C LEU A 26 0.18 -5.62 -9.65
N ARG A 27 -0.64 -6.23 -10.51
CA ARG A 27 -1.73 -7.10 -10.09
C ARG A 27 -1.23 -8.38 -9.43
N GLU A 28 -0.23 -9.03 -10.03
CA GLU A 28 0.42 -10.23 -9.45
C GLU A 28 1.02 -9.92 -8.08
N PHE A 29 1.70 -8.77 -7.95
CA PHE A 29 2.20 -8.30 -6.67
C PHE A 29 1.08 -8.12 -5.62
N LEU A 30 0.00 -7.41 -5.97
CA LEU A 30 -1.11 -7.18 -5.05
C LEU A 30 -1.82 -8.48 -4.64
N ASP A 31 -2.04 -9.39 -5.59
CA ASP A 31 -2.66 -10.69 -5.32
C ASP A 31 -1.79 -11.51 -4.35
N GLU A 32 -0.47 -11.48 -4.52
CA GLU A 32 0.44 -12.18 -3.62
C GLU A 32 0.49 -11.55 -2.22
N VAL A 33 0.53 -10.22 -2.13
CA VAL A 33 0.49 -9.48 -0.84
C VAL A 33 -0.78 -9.85 -0.07
N VAL A 34 -1.94 -9.80 -0.72
CA VAL A 34 -3.21 -10.14 -0.07
C VAL A 34 -3.23 -11.61 0.35
N LYS A 35 -2.83 -12.53 -0.53
CA LYS A 35 -2.81 -13.96 -0.24
C LYS A 35 -1.91 -14.31 0.95
N ARG A 36 -0.72 -13.71 1.04
CA ARG A 36 0.21 -13.94 2.16
C ARG A 36 -0.28 -13.24 3.42
N ALA A 37 -0.77 -12.00 3.33
CA ALA A 37 -1.32 -11.28 4.47
C ALA A 37 -2.51 -12.02 5.10
N LEU A 38 -3.40 -12.60 4.30
CA LEU A 38 -4.55 -13.38 4.79
C LEU A 38 -4.15 -14.71 5.43
N LYS A 39 -2.93 -15.21 5.24
CA LYS A 39 -2.42 -16.44 5.88
C LYS A 39 -1.65 -16.18 7.17
N ASP A 40 -1.23 -14.95 7.40
CA ASP A 40 -0.49 -14.55 8.60
C ASP A 40 -1.48 -14.33 9.76
N PRO A 41 -1.38 -15.08 10.88
CA PRO A 41 -2.29 -14.97 12.01
C PRO A 41 -2.41 -13.54 12.56
N ASP A 42 -1.30 -12.80 12.63
CA ASP A 42 -1.29 -11.45 13.21
C ASP A 42 -2.14 -10.45 12.41
N TYR A 43 -2.31 -10.71 11.10
CA TYR A 43 -3.18 -9.90 10.25
C TYR A 43 -4.62 -10.41 10.26
N GLN A 44 -4.84 -11.72 10.41
CA GLN A 44 -6.18 -12.30 10.56
C GLN A 44 -6.90 -11.77 11.80
N GLU A 45 -6.20 -11.59 12.92
CA GLU A 45 -6.79 -11.06 14.14
C GLU A 45 -7.44 -9.68 13.93
N LYS A 46 -6.95 -8.86 12.99
CA LYS A 46 -7.48 -7.51 12.72
C LYS A 46 -8.88 -7.51 12.09
N PHE A 47 -9.30 -8.63 11.53
CA PHE A 47 -10.64 -8.80 10.95
C PHE A 47 -11.73 -8.83 12.01
N PHE A 48 -11.39 -9.19 13.25
CA PHE A 48 -12.33 -9.26 14.36
C PHE A 48 -11.89 -8.33 15.49
N LYS A 49 -12.85 -7.63 16.08
CA LYS A 49 -12.63 -6.79 17.26
C LYS A 49 -13.60 -7.26 18.33
N ASN A 50 -13.08 -7.78 19.44
CA ASN A 50 -13.87 -8.34 20.56
C ASN A 50 -14.86 -9.43 20.10
N GLY A 51 -14.42 -10.32 19.20
CA GLY A 51 -15.26 -11.39 18.64
C GLY A 51 -16.28 -10.95 17.59
N ALA A 52 -16.40 -9.64 17.29
CA ALA A 52 -17.29 -9.11 16.27
C ALA A 52 -16.53 -8.72 14.99
N PRO A 53 -17.12 -8.87 13.79
CA PRO A 53 -16.51 -8.41 12.54
C PRO A 53 -16.20 -6.91 12.57
N ASN A 54 -14.97 -6.56 12.22
CA ASN A 54 -14.54 -5.17 12.14
C ASN A 54 -15.11 -4.49 10.88
N ARG A 55 -15.97 -3.49 11.04
CA ARG A 55 -16.76 -2.92 9.93
C ARG A 55 -15.92 -2.19 8.89
N LYS A 56 -14.87 -1.47 9.30
CA LYS A 56 -13.96 -0.76 8.41
C LYS A 56 -12.60 -0.67 9.09
N PHE A 57 -11.56 -1.20 8.44
CA PHE A 57 -10.23 -1.23 9.02
C PHE A 57 -9.16 -1.33 7.95
N GLY A 58 -7.94 -1.01 8.34
CA GLY A 58 -6.78 -1.07 7.49
C GLY A 58 -5.68 -1.94 8.10
N ILE A 59 -5.02 -2.74 7.27
CA ILE A 59 -3.89 -3.57 7.65
C ILE A 59 -2.63 -2.99 7.01
N PRO A 60 -1.68 -2.46 7.79
CA PRO A 60 -0.34 -2.17 7.30
C PRO A 60 0.43 -3.48 7.18
N VAL A 61 0.68 -3.91 5.96
CA VAL A 61 1.38 -5.15 5.64
C VAL A 61 2.85 -4.84 5.37
N ASN A 62 3.72 -5.35 6.23
CA ASN A 62 5.17 -5.27 6.04
C ASN A 62 5.63 -6.37 5.07
N LEU A 63 6.15 -6.00 3.90
CA LEU A 63 6.57 -6.94 2.86
C LEU A 63 7.71 -7.85 3.33
N LYS A 64 8.66 -7.29 4.11
CA LYS A 64 9.78 -8.05 4.68
C LYS A 64 9.28 -9.16 5.62
N LYS A 65 8.24 -8.88 6.42
CA LYS A 65 7.63 -9.89 7.31
C LYS A 65 7.02 -11.05 6.50
N LEU A 66 6.44 -10.74 5.35
CA LEU A 66 5.86 -11.73 4.45
C LEU A 66 6.91 -12.45 3.57
N GLY A 67 8.21 -12.18 3.74
CA GLY A 67 9.26 -12.71 2.88
C GLY A 67 9.12 -12.27 1.42
N MET A 68 8.55 -11.09 1.20
CA MET A 68 8.41 -10.45 -0.11
C MET A 68 9.40 -9.30 -0.22
N HIS A 69 9.92 -9.08 -1.42
CA HIS A 69 10.82 -7.97 -1.70
C HIS A 69 10.43 -7.31 -3.02
N VAL A 70 10.19 -6.01 -2.96
CA VAL A 70 9.96 -5.15 -4.13
C VAL A 70 10.76 -3.89 -3.91
N ASP A 71 11.62 -3.56 -4.87
CA ASP A 71 12.47 -2.38 -4.77
C ASP A 71 11.63 -1.10 -4.61
N GLY A 72 11.88 -0.40 -3.50
CA GLY A 72 11.28 0.88 -3.20
C GLY A 72 9.91 0.85 -2.51
N ILE A 73 9.34 -0.33 -2.22
CA ILE A 73 8.14 -0.46 -1.39
C ILE A 73 8.47 -1.36 -0.20
N ASP A 74 8.21 -0.88 1.01
CA ASP A 74 8.43 -1.63 2.26
C ASP A 74 7.10 -2.07 2.91
N VAL A 75 6.08 -1.20 2.83
CA VAL A 75 4.78 -1.41 3.49
C VAL A 75 3.64 -1.08 2.54
N VAL A 76 2.65 -1.98 2.49
CA VAL A 76 1.39 -1.78 1.75
C VAL A 76 0.23 -1.74 2.73
N GLN A 77 -0.58 -0.69 2.65
CA GLN A 77 -1.84 -0.59 3.37
C GLN A 77 -2.93 -1.30 2.58
N LEU A 78 -3.63 -2.23 3.22
CA LEU A 78 -4.84 -2.86 2.69
C LEU A 78 -6.05 -2.35 3.46
N GLU A 79 -7.01 -1.72 2.79
CA GLU A 79 -8.25 -1.25 3.43
C GLU A 79 -9.41 -2.20 3.15
N PHE A 80 -10.00 -2.72 4.22
CA PHE A 80 -11.12 -3.64 4.18
C PHE A 80 -12.39 -3.00 4.72
N LYS A 81 -13.53 -3.49 4.21
CA LYS A 81 -14.85 -3.18 4.73
C LYS A 81 -15.69 -4.45 4.83
N PHE A 82 -16.45 -4.59 5.91
CA PHE A 82 -17.40 -5.67 6.07
C PHE A 82 -18.75 -5.26 5.46
N GLU A 83 -19.16 -5.95 4.40
CA GLU A 83 -20.39 -5.68 3.65
C GLU A 83 -21.07 -7.01 3.30
N GLY A 84 -22.38 -7.11 3.52
CA GLY A 84 -23.16 -8.30 3.15
C GLY A 84 -22.64 -9.61 3.75
N GLY A 85 -22.10 -9.57 4.97
CA GLY A 85 -21.56 -10.76 5.64
C GLY A 85 -20.15 -11.17 5.19
N ARG A 86 -19.46 -10.36 4.37
CA ARG A 86 -18.12 -10.66 3.85
C ARG A 86 -17.17 -9.48 4.02
N PHE A 87 -15.89 -9.77 4.18
CA PHE A 87 -14.84 -8.76 4.14
C PHE A 87 -14.40 -8.51 2.70
N VAL A 88 -14.44 -7.26 2.28
CA VAL A 88 -14.11 -6.83 0.92
C VAL A 88 -12.92 -5.87 0.97
N LEU A 89 -11.87 -6.14 0.21
CA LEU A 89 -10.77 -5.21 0.00
C LEU A 89 -11.28 -4.06 -0.88
N LYS A 90 -11.24 -2.83 -0.37
CA LYS A 90 -11.70 -1.63 -1.08
C LYS A 90 -10.56 -0.89 -1.78
N THR A 91 -9.38 -0.85 -1.16
CA THR A 91 -8.20 -0.24 -1.77
C THR A 91 -6.92 -0.84 -1.19
N ALA A 92 -5.84 -0.73 -1.96
CA ALA A 92 -4.50 -1.09 -1.54
C ALA A 92 -3.52 -0.03 -2.06
N TYR A 93 -2.64 0.47 -1.20
CA TYR A 93 -1.66 1.47 -1.59
C TYR A 93 -0.40 1.39 -0.72
N PRO A 94 0.78 1.72 -1.26
CA PRO A 94 2.01 1.71 -0.48
C PRO A 94 2.03 2.88 0.50
N THR A 95 2.55 2.64 1.71
CA THR A 95 2.65 3.66 2.77
C THR A 95 4.06 3.94 3.24
N LYS A 96 5.03 3.10 2.85
CA LYS A 96 6.44 3.25 3.21
C LYS A 96 7.34 2.67 2.13
N GLY A 97 8.45 3.33 1.85
CA GLY A 97 9.50 2.85 0.94
C GLY A 97 10.16 3.98 0.15
N SER A 98 11.34 3.72 -0.42
CA SER A 98 12.12 4.74 -1.15
C SER A 98 11.43 5.23 -2.43
N ALA A 99 10.50 4.45 -2.98
CA ALA A 99 9.67 4.80 -4.12
C ALA A 99 8.29 5.34 -3.74
N VAL A 100 7.97 5.45 -2.44
CA VAL A 100 6.70 6.01 -1.96
C VAL A 100 6.90 7.48 -1.67
N TRP A 101 6.14 8.34 -2.33
CA TRP A 101 6.27 9.79 -2.20
C TRP A 101 4.97 10.40 -1.68
N GLU A 102 5.10 11.46 -0.88
CA GLU A 102 4.00 12.26 -0.39
C GLU A 102 4.27 13.74 -0.62
N TYR A 103 3.20 14.52 -0.78
CA TYR A 103 3.30 15.97 -0.89
C TYR A 103 3.11 16.62 0.48
N ASN A 104 4.08 17.46 0.87
CA ASN A 104 3.99 18.30 2.04
C ASN A 104 3.90 19.77 1.61
N LYS A 105 2.91 20.51 2.12
CA LYS A 105 2.70 21.93 1.76
C LYS A 105 3.92 22.83 1.99
N TYR A 106 4.72 22.53 3.00
CA TYR A 106 5.90 23.33 3.37
C TYR A 106 7.16 22.88 2.64
N LEU A 107 7.34 21.57 2.47
CA LEU A 107 8.58 20.95 2.00
C LEU A 107 8.51 20.45 0.55
N GLY A 108 7.34 20.48 -0.09
CA GLY A 108 7.12 19.91 -1.42
C GLY A 108 7.02 18.38 -1.40
N TRP A 109 7.28 17.76 -2.56
CA TRP A 109 7.32 16.30 -2.71
C TRP A 109 8.50 15.67 -1.96
N ARG A 110 8.23 14.66 -1.13
CA ARG A 110 9.26 13.92 -0.37
C ARG A 110 8.99 12.43 -0.30
N VAL A 111 10.04 11.64 -0.07
CA VAL A 111 9.92 10.20 0.20
C VAL A 111 9.25 9.96 1.55
N LYS A 112 8.26 9.07 1.57
CA LYS A 112 7.55 8.61 2.75
C LYS A 112 8.38 7.50 3.43
N ARG A 113 9.24 7.94 4.35
CA ARG A 113 10.16 7.10 5.11
C ARG A 113 9.50 6.42 6.31
#